data_AF-A0A9P8S3B0-F1
#
_entry.id   AF-A0A9P8S3B0-F1
#
_cell.length_a   1.000
_cell.length_b   1.000
_cell.length_c   1.000
_cell.angle_alpha   90.00
_cell.angle_beta   90.00
_cell.angle_gamma   90.00
#
_symmetry.space_group_name_H-M   'P 1'
#
loop_
_entity.id
_entity.type
_entity.pdbx_description
1 polymer ?
#
loop_
_entity_poly.entity_id
_entity_poly.type
_entity_poly.pdbx_seq_one_letter_code
_entity_poly.pdbx_strand_id
1 'polypeptide(L)'
;MSAATSLSQLSNIVTNLETWVAKLNDPQYTNDELSNLNTLSTRLTNATSSIQKRTGSYKPSCRAEVWESSEAWRKQAKSAVQALIHDRRFKQSALFRRNIIIIFGGPKYSEFDSNQMKARKEATSIRCERLRRLEPNKIIAWALSYRATSWAVGSMGSEMFDCLVEATEFTGTPWPPVVLEVLHKLHNNDLRESTEFSNFLREKINLIGELFSTAISASKQWKLEKCLGESTTECLTVLVPEGESEDISITLWVGRREGFRISDTLMLKPTWSIPPKRQAPPPHIQQEQDGWH
;
A
#
# COMPACT_ATOMS: atom_id res chain seq x y z
N MET A 1 23.42 12.35 10.27
CA MET A 1 22.80 12.76 11.54
C MET A 1 22.46 11.50 12.33
N SER A 2 22.85 11.41 13.61
CA SER A 2 22.51 10.24 14.44
C SER A 2 21.07 10.36 14.97
N ALA A 3 20.43 9.23 15.29
CA ALA A 3 19.07 9.22 15.84
C ALA A 3 18.98 10.00 17.16
N ALA A 4 20.03 9.95 17.98
CA ALA A 4 20.12 10.71 19.23
C ALA A 4 20.13 12.23 19.00
N THR A 5 20.83 12.70 17.95
CA THR A 5 20.83 14.13 17.59
C THR A 5 19.46 14.60 17.08
N SER A 6 18.75 13.77 16.31
CA SER A 6 17.40 14.12 15.85
C SER A 6 16.38 14.14 16.99
N LEU A 7 16.51 13.24 17.98
CA LEU A 7 15.65 13.24 19.16
C LEU A 7 15.84 14.48 20.03
N SER A 8 17.08 14.90 20.29
CA SER A 8 17.34 16.10 21.08
C SER A 8 16.85 17.37 20.39
N GLN A 9 17.00 17.47 19.06
CA GLN A 9 16.47 18.57 18.27
C GLN A 9 14.93 18.63 18.31
N LEU A 10 14.25 17.49 18.14
CA LEU A 10 12.79 17.41 18.25
C LEU A 10 12.31 17.83 19.64
N SER A 11 12.97 17.36 20.70
CA SER A 11 12.64 17.73 22.08
C SER A 11 12.73 19.25 22.29
N ASN A 12 13.83 19.88 21.82
CA ASN A 12 14.01 21.32 21.96
C ASN A 12 12.95 22.12 21.19
N ILE A 13 12.56 21.66 19.99
CA ILE A 13 11.50 22.29 19.20
C ILE A 13 10.16 22.22 19.95
N VAL A 14 9.81 21.07 20.52
CA VAL A 14 8.55 20.89 21.26
C VAL A 14 8.52 21.81 22.47
N THR A 15 9.58 21.87 23.29
CA THR A 15 9.65 22.77 24.46
C THR A 15 9.53 24.25 24.08
N ASN A 16 10.16 24.66 22.98
CA ASN A 16 10.02 26.03 22.47
C ASN A 16 8.59 26.32 22.02
N LEU A 17 7.95 25.36 21.37
CA LEU A 17 6.59 25.49 20.87
C LEU A 17 5.57 25.58 22.01
N GLU A 18 5.72 24.76 23.05
CA GLU A 18 4.92 24.86 24.29
C GLU A 18 5.04 26.25 24.93
N THR A 19 6.26 26.81 24.96
CA THR A 19 6.52 28.15 25.47
C THR A 19 5.85 29.24 24.63
N TRP A 20 5.86 29.11 23.30
CA TRP A 20 5.21 30.07 22.41
C TRP A 20 3.68 29.99 22.50
N VAL A 21 3.12 28.78 22.53
CA VAL A 21 1.68 28.56 22.67
C VAL A 21 1.15 29.16 23.97
N ALA A 22 1.88 29.03 25.08
CA ALA A 22 1.51 29.65 26.35
C ALA A 22 1.40 31.20 26.27
N LYS A 23 2.17 31.83 25.37
CA LYS A 23 2.15 33.29 25.14
C LYS A 23 1.04 33.74 24.19
N LEU A 24 0.35 32.81 23.51
CA LEU A 24 -0.76 33.13 22.59
C LEU A 24 -2.09 33.43 23.33
N ASN A 25 -2.14 33.30 24.65
CA ASN A 25 -3.35 33.50 25.46
C ASN A 25 -3.79 34.97 25.62
N ASP A 26 -3.09 35.95 25.02
CA ASP A 26 -3.28 37.39 25.31
C ASP A 26 -3.15 38.35 24.10
N PRO A 27 -3.74 38.07 22.92
CA PRO A 27 -4.10 39.17 22.00
C PRO A 27 -5.45 39.04 21.25
N GLN A 28 -5.97 40.18 20.77
CA GLN A 28 -6.98 40.22 19.69
C GLN A 28 -6.29 39.96 18.34
N TYR A 29 -6.41 38.74 17.83
CA TYR A 29 -5.89 38.38 16.51
C TYR A 29 -6.79 38.89 15.38
N THR A 30 -6.17 39.33 14.30
CA THR A 30 -6.85 39.58 13.02
C THR A 30 -7.25 38.26 12.34
N ASN A 31 -8.19 38.31 11.39
CA ASN A 31 -8.63 37.12 10.64
C ASN A 31 -7.49 36.45 9.86
N ASP A 32 -6.53 37.22 9.34
CA ASP A 32 -5.37 36.69 8.62
C ASP A 32 -4.40 35.99 9.57
N GLU A 33 -4.19 36.53 10.76
CA GLU A 33 -3.37 35.88 11.81
C GLU A 33 -4.01 34.57 12.29
N LEU A 34 -5.33 34.53 12.46
CA LEU A 34 -6.07 33.31 12.78
C LEU A 34 -5.96 32.25 11.68
N SER A 35 -6.04 32.66 10.40
CA SER A 35 -5.83 31.76 9.25
C SER A 35 -4.41 31.16 9.22
N ASN A 36 -3.41 31.99 9.51
CA ASN A 36 -2.01 31.56 9.59
C ASN A 36 -1.77 30.59 10.76
N LEU A 37 -2.37 30.87 11.93
CA LEU A 37 -2.32 29.97 13.09
C LEU A 37 -2.97 28.61 12.77
N ASN A 38 -4.10 28.59 12.08
CA ASN A 38 -4.74 27.34 11.63
C ASN A 38 -3.87 26.55 10.67
N THR A 39 -3.19 27.23 9.74
CA THR A 39 -2.24 26.60 8.81
C THR A 39 -1.06 25.98 9.55
N LEU A 40 -0.49 26.70 10.53
CA LEU A 40 0.59 26.18 11.37
C LEU A 40 0.14 24.98 12.21
N SER A 41 -1.02 25.06 12.84
CA SER A 41 -1.63 23.95 13.60
C SER A 41 -1.80 22.69 12.75
N THR A 42 -2.28 22.85 11.51
CA THR A 42 -2.43 21.75 10.55
C THR A 42 -1.07 21.10 10.24
N ARG A 43 -0.03 21.92 10.00
CA ARG A 43 1.33 21.42 9.74
C ARG A 43 1.92 20.68 10.93
N LEU A 44 1.71 21.18 12.15
CA LEU A 44 2.15 20.54 13.39
C LEU A 44 1.44 19.20 13.63
N THR A 45 0.14 19.14 13.34
CA THR A 45 -0.65 17.91 13.42
C THR A 45 -0.13 16.86 12.42
N ASN A 46 0.22 17.27 11.20
CA ASN A 46 0.81 16.40 10.19
C ASN A 46 2.21 15.89 10.58
N ALA A 47 3.05 16.76 11.15
CA ALA A 47 4.36 16.39 11.66
C ALA A 47 4.26 15.38 12.81
N THR A 48 3.36 15.64 13.76
CA THR A 48 3.05 14.75 14.89
C THR A 48 2.56 13.39 14.41
N SER A 49 1.60 13.38 13.47
CA SER A 49 1.09 12.14 12.85
C SER A 49 2.19 11.33 12.19
N SER A 50 3.15 11.99 11.52
CA SER A 50 4.29 11.33 10.87
C SER A 50 5.24 10.70 11.88
N ILE A 51 5.47 11.34 13.03
CA ILE A 51 6.26 10.78 14.13
C ILE A 51 5.54 9.56 14.72
N GLN A 52 4.25 9.71 15.03
CA GLN A 52 3.46 8.65 15.63
C GLN A 52 3.34 7.41 14.74
N LYS A 53 3.25 7.58 13.41
CA LYS A 53 3.29 6.46 12.45
C LYS A 53 4.62 5.72 12.50
N ARG A 54 5.74 6.41 12.70
CA ARG A 54 7.06 5.79 12.84
C ARG A 54 7.23 5.07 14.16
N THR A 55 6.63 5.56 15.24
CA THR A 55 6.69 4.94 16.58
C THR A 55 5.60 3.89 16.80
N GLY A 56 4.67 3.71 15.85
CA GLY A 56 3.53 2.81 15.98
C GLY A 56 2.44 3.29 16.96
N SER A 57 2.49 4.55 17.39
CA SER A 57 1.53 5.15 18.34
C SER A 57 0.48 6.03 17.68
N TYR A 58 0.37 6.00 16.35
CA TYR A 58 -0.59 6.83 15.60
C TYR A 58 -2.03 6.54 16.00
N LYS A 59 -2.74 7.63 16.29
CA LYS A 59 -4.18 7.65 16.50
C LYS A 59 -4.76 8.67 15.50
N PRO A 60 -5.75 8.28 14.67
CA PRO A 60 -6.55 9.19 13.88
C PRO A 60 -7.15 10.32 14.72
N SER A 61 -7.58 11.39 14.06
CA SER A 61 -8.29 12.48 14.70
C SER A 61 -9.74 12.10 15.01
N CYS A 62 -9.96 10.98 15.69
CA CYS A 62 -11.26 10.57 16.22
C CYS A 62 -11.27 10.69 17.74
N ARG A 63 -12.47 10.87 18.29
CA ARG A 63 -12.73 10.83 19.73
C ARG A 63 -12.11 9.58 20.37
N ALA A 64 -11.59 9.72 21.57
CA ALA A 64 -10.93 8.62 22.29
C ALA A 64 -11.85 7.40 22.44
N GLU A 65 -13.13 7.62 22.72
CA GLU A 65 -14.11 6.54 22.90
C GLU A 65 -14.39 5.81 21.57
N VAL A 66 -14.38 6.54 20.45
CA VAL A 66 -14.53 5.97 19.10
C VAL A 66 -13.28 5.18 18.71
N TRP A 67 -12.09 5.70 19.05
CA TRP A 67 -10.83 5.00 18.83
C TRP A 67 -10.73 3.69 19.62
N GLU A 68 -11.15 3.69 20.88
CA GLU A 68 -11.20 2.48 21.71
C GLU A 68 -12.21 1.49 21.14
N SER A 69 -13.42 1.95 20.80
CA SER A 69 -14.47 1.10 20.23
C SER A 69 -14.11 0.51 18.85
N SER A 70 -13.23 1.17 18.09
CA SER A 70 -12.76 0.67 16.79
C SER A 70 -11.67 -0.40 16.88
N GLU A 71 -11.15 -0.72 18.07
CA GLU A 71 -10.02 -1.64 18.22
C GLU A 71 -10.27 -3.03 17.61
N ALA A 72 -11.45 -3.60 17.84
CA ALA A 72 -11.83 -4.89 17.28
C ALA A 72 -11.81 -4.88 15.73
N TRP A 73 -12.31 -3.80 15.12
CA TRP A 73 -12.33 -3.62 13.67
C TRP A 73 -10.92 -3.48 13.10
N ARG A 74 -10.06 -2.69 13.75
CA ARG A 74 -8.65 -2.55 13.35
C ARG A 74 -7.89 -3.88 13.44
N LYS A 75 -8.10 -4.64 14.52
CA LYS A 75 -7.52 -5.99 14.68
C LYS A 75 -8.00 -6.94 13.59
N GLN A 76 -9.29 -6.91 13.26
CA GLN A 76 -9.85 -7.67 12.15
C GLN A 76 -9.18 -7.33 10.82
N ALA A 77 -9.03 -6.03 10.51
CA ALA A 77 -8.41 -5.61 9.27
C ALA A 77 -6.95 -6.07 9.16
N LYS A 78 -6.18 -5.89 10.23
CA LYS A 78 -4.79 -6.37 10.31
C LYS A 78 -4.72 -7.88 10.10
N SER A 79 -5.60 -8.65 10.75
CA SER A 79 -5.65 -10.10 10.62
C SER A 79 -6.03 -10.55 9.19
N ALA A 80 -7.02 -9.90 8.55
CA ALA A 80 -7.44 -10.23 7.19
C ALA A 80 -6.32 -10.01 6.17
N VAL A 81 -5.63 -8.86 6.27
CA VAL A 81 -4.47 -8.55 5.42
C VAL A 81 -3.33 -9.54 5.66
N GLN A 82 -3.00 -9.80 6.93
CA GLN A 82 -1.92 -10.74 7.28
C GLN A 82 -2.21 -12.16 6.83
N ALA A 83 -3.45 -12.64 6.94
CA ALA A 83 -3.83 -13.98 6.50
C ALA A 83 -3.63 -14.15 4.98
N LEU A 84 -3.98 -13.13 4.19
CA LEU A 84 -3.76 -13.17 2.74
C LEU A 84 -2.26 -13.21 2.40
N ILE A 85 -1.45 -12.41 3.10
CA ILE A 85 0.00 -12.32 2.86
C ILE A 85 0.72 -13.61 3.27
N HIS A 86 0.44 -14.13 4.47
CA HIS A 86 1.17 -15.28 5.04
C HIS A 86 0.67 -16.61 4.50
N ASP A 87 -0.66 -16.82 4.49
CA ASP A 87 -1.23 -18.12 4.13
C ASP A 87 -1.26 -18.32 2.60
N ARG A 88 -1.02 -17.25 1.83
CA ARG A 88 -1.21 -17.17 0.36
C ARG A 88 -2.59 -17.65 -0.11
N ARG A 89 -3.58 -17.67 0.79
CA ARG A 89 -4.94 -18.18 0.51
C ARG A 89 -5.91 -17.03 0.50
N PHE A 90 -6.49 -16.77 -0.67
CA PHE A 90 -7.49 -15.73 -0.83
C PHE A 90 -8.91 -16.18 -0.44
N LYS A 91 -9.07 -16.64 0.81
CA LYS A 91 -10.36 -17.17 1.31
C LYS A 91 -11.51 -16.17 1.19
N GLN A 92 -11.21 -14.88 1.29
CA GLN A 92 -12.19 -13.79 1.25
C GLN A 92 -12.37 -13.16 -0.13
N SER A 93 -12.01 -13.85 -1.22
CA SER A 93 -12.10 -13.32 -2.59
C SER A 93 -13.50 -12.82 -2.95
N ALA A 94 -14.57 -13.53 -2.57
CA ALA A 94 -15.94 -13.09 -2.84
C ALA A 94 -16.30 -11.78 -2.12
N LEU A 95 -15.87 -11.62 -0.87
CA LEU A 95 -16.04 -10.40 -0.08
C LEU A 95 -15.28 -9.24 -0.73
N PHE A 96 -14.02 -9.48 -1.08
CA PHE A 96 -13.16 -8.50 -1.74
C PHE A 96 -13.78 -7.99 -3.03
N ARG A 97 -14.19 -8.91 -3.92
CA ARG A 97 -14.85 -8.56 -5.19
C ARG A 97 -16.07 -7.67 -4.98
N ARG A 98 -16.94 -8.07 -4.04
CA ARG A 98 -18.17 -7.32 -3.77
C ARG A 98 -17.89 -5.91 -3.24
N ASN A 99 -16.88 -5.75 -2.40
CA ASN A 99 -16.48 -4.43 -1.92
C ASN A 99 -15.91 -3.57 -3.04
N ILE A 100 -15.02 -4.10 -3.88
CA ILE A 100 -14.47 -3.34 -5.02
C ILE A 100 -15.59 -2.90 -5.96
N ILE A 101 -16.54 -3.80 -6.29
CA ILE A 101 -17.71 -3.45 -7.10
C ILE A 101 -18.52 -2.33 -6.46
N ILE A 102 -18.78 -2.38 -5.16
CA ILE A 102 -19.56 -1.34 -4.48
C ILE A 102 -18.80 -0.01 -4.40
N ILE A 103 -17.49 -0.04 -4.13
CA ILE A 103 -16.66 1.16 -4.01
C ILE A 103 -16.56 1.92 -5.34
N PHE A 104 -16.40 1.20 -6.45
CA PHE A 104 -16.18 1.82 -7.77
C PHE A 104 -17.44 1.90 -8.63
N GLY A 105 -18.38 0.97 -8.49
CA GLY A 105 -19.66 0.97 -9.22
C GLY A 105 -20.81 1.60 -8.45
N GLY A 106 -20.63 1.85 -7.14
CA GLY A 106 -21.67 2.41 -6.27
C GLY A 106 -22.78 1.41 -5.88
N PRO A 107 -23.69 1.81 -4.98
CA PRO A 107 -24.88 1.03 -4.66
C PRO A 107 -25.84 0.96 -5.86
N LYS A 108 -26.34 -0.24 -6.16
CA LYS A 108 -27.36 -0.41 -7.22
C LYS A 108 -28.72 0.06 -6.74
N TYR A 109 -29.38 0.92 -7.50
CA TYR A 109 -30.74 1.38 -7.23
C TYR A 109 -31.77 0.41 -7.83
N SER A 110 -32.93 0.31 -7.18
CA SER A 110 -34.09 -0.45 -7.64
C SER A 110 -35.31 0.46 -7.66
N GLU A 111 -36.21 0.26 -8.62
CA GLU A 111 -37.49 0.97 -8.68
C GLU A 111 -38.35 0.73 -7.43
N PHE A 112 -38.17 -0.42 -6.79
CA PHE A 112 -38.86 -0.81 -5.56
C PHE A 112 -38.18 -0.30 -4.27
N ASP A 113 -37.09 0.48 -4.38
CA ASP A 113 -36.46 1.05 -3.19
C ASP A 113 -37.38 2.08 -2.54
N SER A 114 -37.61 1.93 -1.23
CA SER A 114 -38.25 2.97 -0.42
C SER A 114 -37.41 4.25 -0.39
N ASN A 115 -38.03 5.39 -0.07
CA ASN A 115 -37.31 6.66 0.09
C ASN A 115 -36.17 6.55 1.11
N GLN A 116 -36.38 5.79 2.20
CA GLN A 116 -35.34 5.51 3.19
C GLN A 116 -34.18 4.69 2.59
N MET A 117 -34.47 3.70 1.76
CA MET A 117 -33.44 2.90 1.10
C MET A 117 -32.63 3.73 0.10
N LYS A 118 -33.31 4.56 -0.70
CA LYS A 118 -32.65 5.50 -1.62
C LYS A 118 -31.72 6.45 -0.88
N ALA A 119 -32.17 7.03 0.24
CA ALA A 119 -31.33 7.90 1.08
C ALA A 119 -30.11 7.18 1.67
N ARG A 120 -30.26 5.91 2.10
CA ARG A 120 -29.12 5.10 2.58
C ARG A 120 -28.13 4.77 1.47
N LYS A 121 -28.62 4.50 0.26
CA LYS A 121 -27.77 4.26 -0.93
C LYS A 121 -26.99 5.53 -1.27
N GLU A 122 -27.66 6.67 -1.31
CA GLU A 122 -27.01 7.97 -1.55
C GLU A 122 -25.90 8.26 -0.54
N ALA A 123 -26.19 8.12 0.75
CA ALA A 123 -25.20 8.32 1.79
C ALA A 123 -24.06 7.27 1.75
N THR A 124 -24.33 6.05 1.25
CA THR A 124 -23.29 5.04 1.02
C THR A 124 -22.44 5.39 -0.20
N SER A 125 -22.99 6.03 -1.24
CA SER A 125 -22.24 6.57 -2.38
C SER A 125 -21.18 7.59 -1.93
N ILE A 126 -21.54 8.48 -0.99
CA ILE A 126 -20.60 9.44 -0.38
C ILE A 126 -19.43 8.71 0.32
N ARG A 127 -19.70 7.62 1.04
CA ARG A 127 -18.65 6.78 1.64
C ARG A 127 -17.75 6.14 0.58
N CYS A 128 -18.33 5.68 -0.54
CA CYS A 128 -17.58 5.11 -1.65
C CYS A 128 -16.64 6.16 -2.29
N GLU A 129 -17.10 7.39 -2.49
CA GLU A 129 -16.26 8.50 -2.93
C GLU A 129 -15.11 8.78 -1.96
N ARG A 130 -15.38 8.78 -0.65
CA ARG A 130 -14.33 8.94 0.36
C ARG A 130 -13.27 7.84 0.28
N LEU A 131 -13.67 6.60 0.09
CA LEU A 131 -12.76 5.46 -0.07
C LEU A 131 -11.94 5.56 -1.36
N ARG A 132 -12.54 6.00 -2.47
CA ARG A 132 -11.84 6.18 -3.76
C ARG A 132 -10.72 7.23 -3.71
N ARG A 133 -10.75 8.15 -2.75
CA ARG A 133 -9.69 9.15 -2.51
C ARG A 133 -8.51 8.62 -1.69
N LEU A 134 -8.56 7.38 -1.22
CA LEU A 134 -7.46 6.77 -0.49
C LEU A 134 -6.39 6.26 -1.43
N GLU A 135 -5.17 6.10 -0.91
CA GLU A 135 -4.11 5.41 -1.63
C GLU A 135 -4.55 3.99 -2.06
N PRO A 136 -4.15 3.50 -3.24
CA PRO A 136 -4.64 2.23 -3.76
C PRO A 136 -4.45 1.03 -2.81
N ASN A 137 -3.36 1.02 -2.03
CA ASN A 137 -3.13 -0.03 -1.02
C ASN A 137 -4.16 -0.01 0.11
N LYS A 138 -4.59 1.18 0.53
CA LYS A 138 -5.60 1.33 1.59
C LYS A 138 -6.98 0.89 1.10
N ILE A 139 -7.31 1.15 -0.17
CA ILE A 139 -8.55 0.66 -0.79
C ILE A 139 -8.58 -0.87 -0.79
N ILE A 140 -7.47 -1.52 -1.19
CA ILE A 140 -7.37 -2.99 -1.18
C ILE A 140 -7.49 -3.53 0.25
N ALA A 141 -6.75 -2.95 1.20
CA ALA A 141 -6.82 -3.35 2.61
C ALA A 141 -8.24 -3.21 3.16
N TRP A 142 -8.92 -2.09 2.89
CA TRP A 142 -10.32 -1.88 3.27
C TRP A 142 -11.25 -2.95 2.66
N ALA A 143 -11.15 -3.17 1.35
CA ALA A 143 -11.99 -4.09 0.62
C ALA A 143 -11.79 -5.55 1.05
N LEU A 144 -10.61 -5.91 1.59
CA LEU A 144 -10.37 -7.22 2.20
C LEU A 144 -10.97 -7.34 3.60
N SER A 145 -10.98 -6.24 4.34
CA SER A 145 -11.18 -6.26 5.79
C SER A 145 -12.64 -6.24 6.21
N TYR A 146 -13.48 -5.46 5.53
CA TYR A 146 -14.81 -5.11 6.03
C TYR A 146 -15.89 -5.46 5.01
N ARG A 147 -16.95 -6.16 5.44
CA ARG A 147 -18.09 -6.45 4.54
C ARG A 147 -18.80 -5.15 4.16
N ALA A 148 -19.24 -4.99 2.91
CA ALA A 148 -19.99 -3.81 2.48
C ALA A 148 -21.17 -3.47 3.40
N THR A 149 -21.91 -4.49 3.84
CA THR A 149 -23.07 -4.32 4.75
C THR A 149 -22.70 -3.79 6.12
N SER A 150 -21.44 -3.90 6.55
CA SER A 150 -21.00 -3.45 7.86
C SER A 150 -20.63 -1.97 7.89
N TRP A 151 -20.15 -1.42 6.76
CA TRP A 151 -19.76 -0.01 6.66
C TRP A 151 -20.73 0.82 5.81
N ALA A 152 -21.77 0.24 5.22
CA ALA A 152 -22.86 0.98 4.59
C ALA A 152 -23.60 1.86 5.62
N VAL A 153 -24.24 2.92 5.14
CA VAL A 153 -24.97 3.86 6.00
C VAL A 153 -26.19 3.17 6.63
N GLY A 154 -26.31 3.30 7.95
CA GLY A 154 -27.29 2.60 8.78
C GLY A 154 -26.71 1.46 9.63
N SER A 155 -25.50 0.98 9.31
CA SER A 155 -24.80 -0.05 10.09
C SER A 155 -23.67 0.54 10.95
N MET A 156 -22.87 1.42 10.35
CA MET A 156 -21.72 2.07 10.99
C MET A 156 -21.94 3.58 11.03
N GLY A 157 -21.74 4.20 12.19
CA GLY A 157 -21.76 5.66 12.33
C GLY A 157 -20.64 6.34 11.55
N SER A 158 -20.84 7.59 11.12
CA SER A 158 -19.85 8.30 10.30
C SER A 158 -18.51 8.50 11.02
N GLU A 159 -18.53 8.86 12.31
CA GLU A 159 -17.30 8.99 13.09
C GLU A 159 -16.48 7.69 13.14
N MET A 160 -17.15 6.55 13.32
CA MET A 160 -16.51 5.23 13.29
C MET A 160 -15.92 4.92 11.91
N PHE A 161 -16.65 5.23 10.84
CA PHE A 161 -16.20 5.04 9.47
C PHE A 161 -14.95 5.88 9.19
N ASP A 162 -14.96 7.17 9.51
CA ASP A 162 -13.84 8.09 9.27
C ASP A 162 -12.61 7.69 10.11
N CYS A 163 -12.83 7.33 11.38
CA CYS A 163 -11.79 6.82 12.27
C CYS A 163 -11.13 5.55 11.68
N LEU A 164 -11.90 4.61 11.12
CA LEU A 164 -11.35 3.41 10.48
C LEU A 164 -10.67 3.70 9.14
N VAL A 165 -11.19 4.65 8.36
CA VAL A 165 -10.59 5.07 7.09
C VAL A 165 -9.19 5.63 7.33
N GLU A 166 -9.03 6.48 8.33
CA GLU A 166 -7.73 7.03 8.73
C GLU A 166 -6.80 5.97 9.33
N ALA A 167 -7.35 5.06 10.13
CA ALA A 167 -6.61 3.97 10.76
C ALA A 167 -6.15 2.88 9.78
N THR A 168 -6.73 2.83 8.59
CA THR A 168 -6.40 1.81 7.60
C THR A 168 -4.99 2.07 7.07
N GLU A 169 -4.06 1.23 7.51
CA GLU A 169 -2.66 1.26 7.13
C GLU A 169 -2.27 -0.02 6.40
N PHE A 170 -1.36 0.13 5.44
CA PHE A 170 -0.73 -0.99 4.75
C PHE A 170 0.74 -0.67 4.54
N THR A 171 1.63 -1.42 5.16
CA THR A 171 3.07 -1.17 5.13
C THR A 171 3.77 -2.16 4.19
N GLY A 172 4.26 -1.63 3.07
CA GLY A 172 5.46 -2.06 2.33
C GLY A 172 5.52 -3.46 1.70
N THR A 173 4.56 -4.34 1.95
CA THR A 173 4.58 -5.70 1.36
C THR A 173 3.85 -5.70 0.02
N PRO A 174 4.39 -6.26 -1.06
CA PRO A 174 3.63 -6.39 -2.30
C PRO A 174 2.37 -7.24 -2.08
N TRP A 175 1.24 -6.86 -2.70
CA TRP A 175 0.06 -7.71 -2.69
C TRP A 175 0.34 -9.00 -3.48
N PRO A 176 -0.13 -10.17 -3.01
CA PRO A 176 -0.04 -11.39 -3.81
C PRO A 176 -0.69 -11.21 -5.19
N PRO A 177 -0.14 -11.77 -6.29
CA PRO A 177 -0.66 -11.64 -7.66
C PRO A 177 -2.14 -12.00 -7.81
N VAL A 178 -2.64 -12.94 -7.00
CA VAL A 178 -4.06 -13.30 -6.98
C VAL A 178 -4.98 -12.10 -6.72
N VAL A 179 -4.51 -11.05 -6.02
CA VAL A 179 -5.25 -9.79 -5.86
C VAL A 179 -5.37 -9.06 -7.19
N LEU A 180 -4.25 -8.90 -7.91
CA LEU A 180 -4.23 -8.25 -9.23
C LEU A 180 -5.06 -9.04 -10.24
N GLU A 181 -4.98 -10.37 -10.25
CA GLU A 181 -5.81 -11.21 -11.11
C GLU A 181 -7.30 -10.98 -10.88
N VAL A 182 -7.73 -10.91 -9.63
CA VAL A 182 -9.14 -10.63 -9.29
C VAL A 182 -9.53 -9.22 -9.76
N LEU A 183 -8.66 -8.23 -9.55
CA LEU A 183 -8.90 -6.86 -9.98
C LEU A 183 -9.01 -6.74 -11.51
N HIS A 184 -8.16 -7.42 -12.27
CA HIS A 184 -8.26 -7.48 -13.74
C HIS A 184 -9.54 -8.18 -14.19
N LYS A 185 -9.93 -9.30 -13.55
CA LYS A 185 -11.20 -9.96 -13.83
C LYS A 185 -12.39 -9.04 -13.59
N LEU A 186 -12.37 -8.22 -12.52
CA LEU A 186 -13.42 -7.23 -12.26
C LEU A 186 -13.46 -6.14 -13.33
N HIS A 187 -12.30 -5.67 -13.82
CA HIS A 187 -12.25 -4.67 -14.87
C HIS A 187 -12.89 -5.18 -16.16
N ASN A 188 -12.59 -6.41 -16.54
CA ASN A 188 -13.08 -6.97 -17.80
C ASN A 188 -14.58 -7.31 -17.76
N ASN A 189 -15.17 -7.51 -16.57
CA ASN A 189 -16.55 -7.99 -16.43
C ASN A 189 -17.49 -6.95 -15.79
N ASP A 190 -17.22 -6.53 -14.55
CA ASP A 190 -18.17 -5.78 -13.73
C ASP A 190 -17.94 -4.26 -13.77
N LEU A 191 -16.71 -3.83 -14.00
CA LEU A 191 -16.25 -2.44 -13.85
C LEU A 191 -15.57 -1.89 -15.11
N ARG A 192 -15.89 -2.44 -16.28
CA ARG A 192 -15.30 -2.06 -17.57
C ARG A 192 -15.45 -0.57 -17.87
N GLU A 193 -16.63 -0.04 -17.59
CA GLU A 193 -16.99 1.36 -17.87
C GLU A 193 -16.57 2.33 -16.76
N SER A 194 -16.01 1.85 -15.64
CA SER A 194 -15.56 2.72 -14.54
C SER A 194 -14.18 3.31 -14.86
N THR A 195 -14.16 4.59 -15.18
CA THR A 195 -12.92 5.33 -15.45
C THR A 195 -12.07 5.46 -14.19
N GLU A 196 -12.68 5.65 -13.01
CA GLU A 196 -11.97 5.71 -11.74
C GLU A 196 -11.34 4.36 -11.37
N PHE A 197 -12.03 3.24 -11.65
CA PHE A 197 -11.44 1.91 -11.45
C PHE A 197 -10.28 1.66 -12.42
N SER A 198 -10.42 2.10 -13.67
CA SER A 198 -9.36 2.00 -14.68
C SER A 198 -8.11 2.79 -14.27
N ASN A 199 -8.30 3.99 -13.70
CA ASN A 199 -7.21 4.81 -13.16
C ASN A 199 -6.56 4.16 -11.92
N PHE A 200 -7.38 3.65 -11.00
CA PHE A 200 -6.91 2.88 -9.84
C PHE A 200 -6.06 1.67 -10.24
N LEU A 201 -6.45 0.93 -11.29
CA LEU A 201 -5.66 -0.17 -11.82
C LEU A 201 -4.39 0.31 -12.53
N ARG A 202 -4.46 1.41 -13.28
CA ARG A 202 -3.28 1.99 -13.94
C ARG A 202 -2.23 2.41 -12.94
N GLU A 203 -2.59 3.04 -11.82
CA GLU A 203 -1.67 3.36 -10.73
C GLU A 203 -0.99 2.10 -10.15
N LYS A 204 -1.67 0.94 -10.19
CA LYS A 204 -1.08 -0.35 -9.84
C LYS A 204 -0.23 -0.98 -10.94
N ILE A 205 -0.57 -0.76 -12.20
CA ILE A 205 0.19 -1.28 -13.36
C ILE A 205 1.45 -0.44 -13.59
N ASN A 206 1.44 0.85 -13.26
CA ASN A 206 2.63 1.69 -13.19
C ASN A 206 3.68 1.10 -12.25
N LEU A 207 3.27 0.29 -11.26
CA LEU A 207 4.20 -0.48 -10.41
C LEU A 207 5.03 -1.48 -11.23
N ILE A 208 4.49 -2.11 -12.28
CA ILE A 208 5.25 -3.03 -13.14
C ILE A 208 6.25 -2.26 -13.99
N GLY A 209 5.82 -1.15 -14.59
CA GLY A 209 6.70 -0.26 -15.36
C GLY A 209 7.84 0.30 -14.50
N GLU A 210 7.53 0.80 -13.30
CA GLU A 210 8.52 1.28 -12.33
C GLU A 210 9.42 0.16 -11.81
N LEU A 211 8.86 -1.02 -11.54
CA LEU A 211 9.61 -2.19 -11.07
C LEU A 211 10.63 -2.63 -12.11
N PHE A 212 10.22 -2.76 -13.38
CA PHE A 212 11.12 -3.09 -14.48
C PHE A 212 12.13 -1.97 -14.75
N SER A 213 11.70 -0.70 -14.80
CA SER A 213 12.60 0.44 -14.98
C SER A 213 13.67 0.54 -13.88
N THR A 214 13.27 0.36 -12.63
CA THR A 214 14.20 0.32 -11.47
C THR A 214 15.15 -0.87 -11.58
N ALA A 215 14.66 -2.02 -12.01
CA ALA A 215 15.47 -3.23 -12.12
C ALA A 215 16.47 -3.18 -13.28
N ILE A 216 16.05 -2.65 -14.43
CA ILE A 216 16.90 -2.38 -15.59
C ILE A 216 17.97 -1.36 -15.21
N SER A 217 17.59 -0.24 -14.59
CA SER A 217 18.57 0.80 -14.20
C SER A 217 19.58 0.32 -13.14
N ALA A 218 19.23 -0.70 -12.36
CA ALA A 218 20.15 -1.36 -11.44
C ALA A 218 21.16 -2.30 -12.12
N SER A 219 20.91 -2.72 -13.37
CA SER A 219 21.78 -3.59 -14.17
C SER A 219 23.18 -3.01 -14.34
N LYS A 220 24.19 -3.89 -14.37
CA LYS A 220 25.57 -3.49 -14.70
C LYS A 220 25.68 -3.01 -16.15
N GLN A 221 24.95 -3.68 -17.06
CA GLN A 221 24.91 -3.34 -18.48
C GLN A 221 24.38 -1.91 -18.68
N TRP A 222 23.19 -1.63 -18.14
CA TRP A 222 22.59 -0.29 -18.20
C TRP A 222 23.53 0.79 -17.66
N LYS A 223 24.15 0.56 -16.50
CA LYS A 223 25.07 1.54 -15.89
C LYS A 223 26.27 1.81 -16.80
N LEU A 224 26.84 0.78 -17.42
CA LEU A 224 27.95 0.93 -18.36
C LEU A 224 27.54 1.74 -19.59
N GLU A 225 26.41 1.38 -20.22
CA GLU A 225 25.87 2.08 -21.39
C GLU A 225 25.63 3.57 -21.10
N LYS A 226 25.04 3.89 -19.94
CA LYS A 226 24.80 5.30 -19.55
C LYS A 226 26.08 6.05 -19.18
N CYS A 227 27.09 5.37 -18.62
CA CYS A 227 28.41 5.97 -18.44
C CYS A 227 29.11 6.28 -19.77
N LEU A 228 28.86 5.49 -20.81
CA LEU A 228 29.41 5.68 -22.15
C LEU A 228 28.60 6.67 -23.00
N GLY A 229 27.48 7.18 -22.49
CA GLY A 229 26.62 8.13 -23.21
C GLY A 229 25.72 7.49 -24.25
N GLU A 230 25.52 6.17 -24.19
CA GLU A 230 24.69 5.43 -25.14
C GLU A 230 23.21 5.82 -25.02
N SER A 231 22.59 6.09 -26.16
CA SER A 231 21.18 6.50 -26.24
C SER A 231 20.22 5.33 -26.07
N THR A 232 20.61 4.13 -26.49
CA THR A 232 19.83 2.89 -26.40
C THR A 232 20.29 2.02 -25.22
N THR A 233 19.68 0.85 -25.03
CA THR A 233 20.12 -0.16 -24.08
C THR A 233 19.90 -1.57 -24.64
N GLU A 234 20.83 -2.46 -24.36
CA GLU A 234 20.67 -3.90 -24.62
C GLU A 234 20.05 -4.64 -23.43
N CYS A 235 19.59 -3.92 -22.40
CA CYS A 235 18.93 -4.53 -21.24
C CYS A 235 17.51 -5.03 -21.52
N LEU A 236 16.92 -4.68 -22.66
CA LEU A 236 15.59 -5.12 -23.08
C LEU A 236 15.67 -5.58 -24.54
N THR A 237 15.55 -6.89 -24.74
CA THR A 237 15.54 -7.49 -26.08
C THR A 237 14.16 -8.07 -26.36
N VAL A 238 13.61 -7.77 -27.54
CA VAL A 238 12.34 -8.32 -28.01
C VAL A 238 12.61 -9.18 -29.22
N LEU A 239 12.28 -10.47 -29.13
CA LEU A 239 12.34 -11.43 -30.22
C LEU A 239 10.93 -11.61 -30.75
N VAL A 240 10.69 -11.07 -31.95
CA VAL A 240 9.39 -11.17 -32.64
C VAL A 240 9.49 -12.31 -33.66
N PRO A 241 8.67 -13.37 -33.54
CA PRO A 241 8.64 -14.46 -34.51
C PRO A 241 8.03 -14.03 -35.85
N GLU A 242 8.32 -14.78 -36.92
CA GLU A 242 7.73 -14.54 -38.25
C GLU A 242 6.25 -14.97 -38.31
N GLY A 243 5.87 -15.99 -37.55
CA GLY A 243 4.50 -16.49 -37.51
C GLY A 243 3.56 -15.54 -36.75
N GLU A 244 2.49 -15.08 -37.40
CA GLU A 244 1.51 -14.15 -36.79
C GLU A 244 0.77 -14.73 -35.56
N SER A 245 0.81 -16.04 -35.36
CA SER A 245 0.22 -16.73 -34.20
C SER A 245 1.23 -17.11 -33.12
N GLU A 246 2.53 -16.81 -33.31
CA GLU A 246 3.59 -17.17 -32.36
C GLU A 246 3.78 -16.08 -31.29
N ASP A 247 4.16 -16.50 -30.09
CA ASP A 247 4.36 -15.57 -28.96
C ASP A 247 5.68 -14.77 -29.10
N ILE A 248 5.63 -13.48 -28.77
CA ILE A 248 6.82 -12.63 -28.66
C ILE A 248 7.59 -12.96 -27.38
N SER A 249 8.91 -13.18 -27.50
CA SER A 249 9.79 -13.34 -26.33
C SER A 249 10.41 -12.00 -25.96
N ILE A 250 10.27 -11.60 -24.69
CA ILE A 250 10.91 -10.40 -24.14
C ILE A 250 11.92 -10.85 -23.08
N THR A 251 13.18 -10.46 -23.26
CA THR A 251 14.27 -10.76 -22.33
C THR A 251 14.75 -9.49 -21.65
N LEU A 252 14.88 -9.53 -20.32
CA LEU A 252 15.26 -8.41 -19.47
C LEU A 252 16.54 -8.72 -18.71
N TRP A 253 17.53 -7.84 -18.83
CA TRP A 253 18.75 -7.89 -18.02
C TRP A 253 18.64 -6.88 -16.89
N VAL A 254 18.58 -7.39 -15.66
CA VAL A 254 18.31 -6.58 -14.47
C VAL A 254 19.37 -6.76 -13.38
N GLY A 255 19.45 -5.80 -12.47
CA GLY A 255 20.23 -5.94 -11.24
C GLY A 255 19.80 -7.19 -10.46
N ARG A 256 20.76 -7.93 -9.90
CA ARG A 256 20.49 -9.25 -9.27
C ARG A 256 19.44 -9.18 -8.16
N ARG A 257 19.56 -8.21 -7.25
CA ARG A 257 18.62 -8.06 -6.11
C ARG A 257 17.23 -7.70 -6.62
N GLU A 258 17.16 -6.80 -7.58
CA GLU A 258 15.93 -6.34 -8.21
C GLU A 258 15.27 -7.45 -9.04
N GLY A 259 16.06 -8.32 -9.68
CA GLY A 259 15.57 -9.52 -10.37
C GLY A 259 14.91 -10.53 -9.43
N PHE A 260 15.46 -10.74 -8.22
CA PHE A 260 14.77 -11.53 -7.20
C PHE A 260 13.48 -10.85 -6.72
N ARG A 261 13.52 -9.53 -6.50
CA ARG A 261 12.31 -8.76 -6.14
C ARG A 261 11.23 -8.90 -7.20
N ILE A 262 11.58 -8.82 -8.49
CA ILE A 262 10.66 -9.07 -9.61
C ILE A 262 10.11 -10.49 -9.55
N SER A 263 10.98 -11.48 -9.38
CA SER A 263 10.58 -12.90 -9.34
C SER A 263 9.61 -13.16 -8.19
N ASP A 264 9.87 -12.61 -7.01
CA ASP A 264 8.99 -12.71 -5.85
C ASP A 264 7.66 -11.98 -6.10
N THR A 265 7.71 -10.76 -6.66
CA THR A 265 6.54 -9.91 -6.90
C THR A 265 5.61 -10.53 -7.94
N LEU A 266 6.17 -11.11 -9.00
CA LEU A 266 5.43 -11.75 -10.10
C LEU A 266 5.21 -13.25 -9.88
N MET A 267 5.64 -13.80 -8.72
CA MET A 267 5.58 -15.23 -8.41
C MET A 267 6.20 -16.15 -9.48
N LEU A 268 7.28 -15.68 -10.10
CA LEU A 268 8.02 -16.48 -11.08
C LEU A 268 8.85 -17.52 -10.34
N LYS A 269 8.85 -18.76 -10.84
CA LYS A 269 9.77 -19.78 -10.36
C LYS A 269 11.12 -19.59 -11.06
N PRO A 270 12.21 -19.27 -10.34
CA PRO A 270 13.51 -19.11 -10.97
C PRO A 270 13.97 -20.42 -11.56
N THR A 271 14.37 -20.40 -12.83
CA THR A 271 15.04 -21.51 -13.49
C THR A 271 16.53 -21.20 -13.48
N TRP A 272 17.31 -22.07 -12.85
CA TRP A 272 18.75 -21.89 -12.73
C TRP A 272 19.45 -22.61 -13.86
N SER A 273 20.38 -21.92 -14.54
CA SER A 273 21.24 -22.52 -15.55
C SER A 273 22.16 -23.61 -14.98
N ILE A 274 22.41 -23.61 -13.66
CA ILE A 274 23.15 -24.66 -12.94
C ILE A 274 22.56 -24.81 -11.52
N PRO A 275 22.26 -26.03 -11.00
CA PRO A 275 21.79 -26.20 -9.64
C PRO A 275 22.86 -25.77 -8.62
N PRO A 276 22.50 -25.11 -7.50
CA PRO A 276 23.46 -24.77 -6.46
C PRO A 276 24.02 -26.07 -5.86
N LYS A 277 25.31 -26.35 -6.10
CA LYS A 277 26.02 -27.40 -5.37
C LYS A 277 26.01 -27.02 -3.88
N ARG A 278 25.21 -27.72 -3.06
CA ARG A 278 25.52 -27.81 -1.63
C ARG A 278 26.81 -28.62 -1.53
N GLN A 279 27.95 -27.93 -1.40
CA GLN A 279 29.16 -28.60 -0.94
C GLN A 279 28.92 -28.95 0.54
N ALA A 280 28.70 -30.23 0.82
CA ALA A 280 28.99 -30.75 2.15
C ALA A 280 30.51 -30.63 2.36
N PRO A 281 30.99 -30.28 3.57
CA PRO A 281 32.43 -30.29 3.84
C PRO A 281 32.98 -31.72 3.62
N PRO A 282 34.21 -31.88 3.10
CA PRO A 282 34.83 -33.18 2.99
C PRO A 282 34.95 -33.85 4.37
N PRO A 283 34.76 -35.18 4.49
CA PRO A 283 34.76 -35.90 5.77
C PRO A 283 36.16 -36.11 6.41
N HIS A 284 37.13 -35.24 6.13
CA HIS A 284 38.52 -35.42 6.60
C HIS A 284 39.13 -34.15 7.19
N ILE A 285 38.45 -33.51 8.14
CA ILE A 285 39.12 -32.71 9.20
C ILE A 285 38.26 -32.83 10.47
N GLN A 286 38.20 -34.03 11.04
CA GLN A 286 37.61 -34.29 12.36
C GLN A 286 38.18 -35.60 12.93
N GLN A 287 39.50 -35.71 12.96
CA GLN A 287 40.22 -36.73 13.72
C GLN A 287 41.71 -36.38 13.68
N GLU A 288 42.17 -35.55 14.62
CA GLU A 288 43.54 -35.50 15.16
C GLU A 288 43.69 -34.26 16.06
N GLN A 289 42.91 -34.15 17.13
CA GLN A 289 43.26 -33.37 18.33
C GLN A 289 42.51 -33.96 19.52
N ASP A 290 42.90 -35.16 19.93
CA ASP A 290 42.68 -35.69 21.28
C ASP A 290 43.72 -36.79 21.51
N GLY A 291 44.92 -36.35 21.90
CA GLY A 291 46.03 -37.23 22.22
C GLY A 291 47.33 -36.45 22.38
N TRP A 292 47.81 -36.41 23.62
CA TRP A 292 49.15 -36.03 24.09
C TRP A 292 49.34 -34.60 24.64
N HIS A 293 49.28 -34.57 25.98
CA HIS A 293 49.80 -33.62 26.97
C HIS A 293 48.99 -32.38 27.33
#